data_AF-A0A1H2L3D7-F1
#
_entry.id   AF-A0A1H2L3D7-F1
#
_cell.length_a   1.000
_cell.length_b   1.000
_cell.length_c   1.000
_cell.angle_alpha   90.00
_cell.angle_beta   90.00
_cell.angle_gamma   90.00
#
_symmetry.space_group_name_H-M   'P 1'
#
loop_
_entity.id
_entity.type
_entity.pdbx_description
1 polymer ?
#
loop_
_entity_poly.entity_id
_entity_poly.type
_entity_poly.pdbx_seq_one_letter_code
_entity_poly.pdbx_strand_id
1 'polypeptide(L)'
;MPVPARDLGRRAFLARMGVLGAAAAIPALAAPSAAASPSALSPLVGLLRPVLAELSRDTIRGLVVMVCPGPDAYSRAQGTPRDEPGALEARGDDFMIASLDGFVPFPDQLATPLAAALSTAVDDIGLPLPPGLLPPLFPPVWTLDQVLQELLENDETLPLSLVVALLLNVVATQVNPLALNGPFLSPFARLSLEEKCRAFELLEGPDADLVALLDAGLPEPLRSSISGLLRFLAGALLEFSTFGSYNEWGVYDGAARELTDRPVGWQLSGYQPDGVVDGWDDFIGYYEGRTEVEA
;
A
#
# COMPACT_ATOMS: atom_id res chain seq x y z
N MET A 1 12.93 -35.32 -18.28
CA MET A 1 13.08 -33.93 -18.77
C MET A 1 12.13 -33.05 -17.98
N PRO A 2 12.62 -32.06 -17.23
CA PRO A 2 11.80 -31.17 -16.42
C PRO A 2 11.12 -30.13 -17.32
N VAL A 3 9.80 -29.99 -17.17
CA VAL A 3 9.02 -28.93 -17.83
C VAL A 3 9.30 -27.63 -17.07
N PRO A 4 9.67 -26.52 -17.74
CA PRO A 4 9.96 -25.26 -17.07
C PRO A 4 8.69 -24.69 -16.40
N ALA A 5 8.81 -24.25 -15.15
CA ALA A 5 7.71 -23.74 -14.32
C ALA A 5 6.90 -22.58 -14.94
N ARG A 6 7.46 -21.88 -15.95
CA ARG A 6 6.80 -20.82 -16.73
C ARG A 6 5.54 -21.27 -17.47
N ASP A 7 5.47 -22.53 -17.89
CA ASP A 7 4.34 -23.05 -18.67
C ASP A 7 3.12 -23.38 -17.80
N LEU A 8 3.31 -23.59 -16.50
CA LEU A 8 2.26 -23.90 -15.53
C LEU A 8 1.44 -22.65 -15.17
N GLY A 9 2.09 -21.49 -15.00
CA GLY A 9 1.42 -20.22 -14.69
C GLY A 9 0.49 -19.76 -15.82
N ARG A 10 0.98 -19.78 -17.07
CA ARG A 10 0.19 -19.38 -18.25
C ARG A 10 -1.01 -20.30 -18.52
N ARG A 11 -0.87 -21.62 -18.30
CA ARG A 11 -1.98 -22.58 -18.47
C ARG A 11 -2.99 -22.51 -17.33
N ALA A 12 -2.56 -22.29 -16.10
CA ALA A 12 -3.46 -22.05 -14.97
C ALA A 12 -4.23 -20.73 -15.12
N PHE A 13 -3.57 -19.70 -15.66
CA PHE A 13 -4.19 -18.42 -16.02
C PHE A 13 -5.24 -18.58 -17.14
N LEU A 14 -4.88 -19.24 -18.25
CA LEU A 14 -5.80 -19.50 -19.36
C LEU A 14 -6.96 -20.44 -18.96
N ALA A 15 -6.72 -21.41 -18.08
CA ALA A 15 -7.76 -22.30 -17.58
C ALA A 15 -8.77 -21.56 -16.67
N ARG A 16 -8.32 -20.56 -15.91
CA ARG A 16 -9.20 -19.71 -15.08
C ARG A 16 -10.00 -18.71 -15.92
N MET A 17 -9.41 -18.15 -16.99
CA MET A 17 -10.13 -17.34 -17.98
C MET A 17 -11.22 -18.15 -18.72
N GLY A 18 -10.94 -19.41 -19.04
CA GLY A 18 -11.92 -20.29 -19.70
C GLY A 18 -13.11 -20.70 -18.82
N VAL A 19 -12.92 -20.81 -17.50
CA VAL A 19 -13.99 -21.19 -16.57
C VAL A 19 -14.88 -19.99 -16.21
N LEU A 20 -14.34 -18.76 -16.20
CA LEU A 20 -15.12 -17.54 -15.98
C LEU A 20 -15.91 -17.10 -17.23
N GLY A 21 -15.43 -17.40 -18.44
CA GLY A 21 -16.16 -17.15 -19.68
C GLY A 21 -17.40 -18.05 -19.89
N ALA A 22 -17.50 -19.19 -19.19
CA ALA A 22 -18.61 -20.13 -19.35
C ALA A 22 -19.80 -19.85 -18.41
N ALA A 23 -19.65 -18.97 -17.41
CA ALA A 23 -20.72 -18.64 -16.46
C ALA A 23 -21.51 -17.35 -16.81
N ALA A 24 -21.12 -16.62 -17.85
CA ALA A 24 -21.75 -15.35 -18.26
C ALA A 24 -22.55 -15.43 -19.58
N ALA A 25 -22.95 -16.63 -20.03
CA ALA A 25 -23.82 -16.78 -21.20
C ALA A 25 -25.31 -16.73 -20.79
N ILE A 26 -25.80 -15.52 -20.49
CA ILE A 26 -27.23 -15.21 -20.55
C ILE A 26 -27.41 -14.12 -21.63
N PRO A 27 -28.21 -14.35 -22.68
CA PRO A 27 -28.42 -13.36 -23.73
C PRO A 27 -29.39 -12.29 -23.22
N ALA A 28 -28.86 -11.18 -22.69
CA ALA A 28 -29.65 -9.97 -22.47
C ALA A 28 -29.60 -9.11 -23.74
N LEU A 29 -30.79 -8.89 -24.27
CA LEU A 29 -31.12 -8.18 -25.49
C LEU A 29 -30.49 -6.78 -25.59
N ALA A 30 -30.28 -6.39 -26.85
CA ALA A 30 -29.87 -5.07 -27.30
C ALA A 30 -30.43 -3.90 -26.46
N ALA A 31 -29.52 -3.08 -25.93
CA ALA A 31 -29.78 -1.69 -25.55
C ALA A 31 -28.70 -0.82 -26.20
N PRO A 32 -29.04 0.36 -26.76
CA PRO A 32 -28.07 1.23 -27.38
C PRO A 32 -27.17 1.84 -26.31
N SER A 33 -25.88 1.96 -26.63
CA SER A 33 -24.92 2.76 -25.88
C SER A 33 -25.45 4.19 -25.73
N ALA A 34 -25.79 4.55 -24.49
CA ALA A 34 -25.99 5.93 -24.10
C ALA A 34 -24.61 6.50 -23.79
N ALA A 35 -24.13 7.41 -24.62
CA ALA A 35 -22.96 8.22 -24.34
C ALA A 35 -23.18 8.94 -23.00
N ALA A 36 -22.46 8.51 -21.97
CA ALA A 36 -22.45 9.20 -20.69
C ALA A 36 -21.81 10.57 -20.89
N SER A 37 -22.55 11.62 -20.52
CA SER A 37 -22.00 12.97 -20.43
C SER A 37 -21.00 13.03 -19.27
N PRO A 38 -19.93 13.83 -19.36
CA PRO A 38 -19.07 14.07 -18.21
C PRO A 38 -19.87 14.79 -17.11
N SER A 39 -19.64 14.43 -15.84
CA SER A 39 -20.21 15.02 -14.60
C SER A 39 -21.32 14.30 -13.83
N ALA A 40 -21.67 13.04 -14.11
CA ALA A 40 -22.62 12.29 -13.28
C ALA A 40 -21.97 11.52 -12.09
N LEU A 41 -20.64 11.40 -12.07
CA LEU A 41 -19.91 10.48 -11.17
C LEU A 41 -19.13 11.17 -10.04
N SER A 42 -19.06 12.50 -10.01
CA SER A 42 -18.42 13.25 -8.92
C SER A 42 -18.97 12.92 -7.50
N PRO A 43 -20.29 12.71 -7.30
CA PRO A 43 -20.82 12.20 -6.02
C PRO A 43 -20.41 10.75 -5.70
N LEU A 44 -20.12 9.95 -6.73
CA LEU A 44 -19.78 8.53 -6.64
C LEU A 44 -18.30 8.33 -6.30
N VAL A 45 -17.43 9.17 -6.86
CA VAL A 45 -16.01 9.28 -6.48
C VAL A 45 -15.89 9.57 -4.97
N GLY A 46 -16.73 10.46 -4.45
CA GLY A 46 -16.81 10.73 -3.00
C GLY A 46 -17.24 9.52 -2.16
N LEU A 47 -18.04 8.60 -2.73
CA LEU A 47 -18.47 7.36 -2.08
C LEU A 47 -17.43 6.23 -2.13
N LEU A 48 -16.56 6.23 -3.14
CA LEU A 48 -15.53 5.21 -3.34
C LEU A 48 -14.21 5.56 -2.64
N ARG A 49 -13.97 6.84 -2.38
CA ARG A 49 -12.76 7.31 -1.67
C ARG A 49 -12.54 6.62 -0.32
N PRO A 50 -13.54 6.43 0.56
CA PRO A 50 -13.34 5.70 1.81
C PRO A 50 -12.94 4.24 1.59
N VAL A 51 -13.46 3.60 0.54
CA VAL A 51 -13.14 2.20 0.20
C VAL A 51 -11.70 2.08 -0.29
N LEU A 52 -11.26 2.99 -1.16
CA LEU A 52 -9.88 3.05 -1.66
C LEU A 52 -8.90 3.41 -0.54
N ALA A 53 -9.28 4.31 0.35
CA ALA A 53 -8.49 4.65 1.54
C ALA A 53 -8.33 3.44 2.47
N GLU A 54 -9.40 2.67 2.68
CA GLU A 54 -9.33 1.46 3.52
C GLU A 54 -8.51 0.35 2.85
N LEU A 55 -8.62 0.18 1.52
CA LEU A 55 -7.75 -0.74 0.78
C LEU A 55 -6.27 -0.37 0.94
N SER A 56 -5.97 0.93 0.79
CA SER A 56 -4.62 1.46 0.94
C SER A 56 -4.10 1.21 2.35
N ARG A 57 -4.90 1.55 3.35
CA ARG A 57 -4.59 1.33 4.77
C ARG A 57 -4.36 -0.14 5.08
N ASP A 58 -5.22 -1.04 4.60
CA ASP A 58 -5.08 -2.48 4.83
C ASP A 58 -3.77 -3.02 4.22
N THR A 59 -3.40 -2.56 3.02
CA THR A 59 -2.13 -2.92 2.39
C THR A 59 -0.93 -2.38 3.17
N ILE A 60 -0.98 -1.11 3.60
CA ILE A 60 0.08 -0.48 4.38
C ILE A 60 0.22 -1.14 5.76
N ARG A 61 -0.87 -1.56 6.42
CA ARG A 61 -0.80 -2.38 7.63
C ARG A 61 -0.02 -3.67 7.39
N GLY A 62 -0.31 -4.36 6.29
CA GLY A 62 0.44 -5.54 5.84
C GLY A 62 1.93 -5.25 5.60
N LEU A 63 2.27 -4.07 5.10
CA LEU A 63 3.64 -3.63 4.88
C LEU A 63 4.37 -3.33 6.19
N VAL A 64 3.81 -2.51 7.08
CA VAL A 64 4.54 -2.06 8.27
C VAL A 64 4.80 -3.20 9.25
N VAL A 65 3.87 -4.16 9.37
CA VAL A 65 4.09 -5.35 10.22
C VAL A 65 5.15 -6.28 9.67
N MET A 66 5.45 -6.23 8.36
CA MET A 66 6.55 -7.01 7.77
C MET A 66 7.88 -6.66 8.43
N VAL A 67 8.03 -5.39 8.80
CA VAL A 67 9.26 -4.81 9.37
C VAL A 67 9.26 -4.90 10.89
N CYS A 68 8.16 -4.49 11.53
CA CYS A 68 8.03 -4.48 12.98
C CYS A 68 6.75 -5.22 13.39
N PRO A 69 6.78 -6.56 13.51
CA PRO A 69 5.62 -7.34 13.88
C PRO A 69 5.23 -7.11 15.35
N GLY A 70 3.94 -7.22 15.64
CA GLY A 70 3.36 -7.06 16.96
C GLY A 70 2.35 -8.18 17.31
N PRO A 71 1.47 -7.94 18.29
CA PRO A 71 0.44 -8.88 18.74
C PRO A 71 -0.82 -8.85 17.87
N ASP A 72 -0.77 -8.18 16.71
CA ASP A 72 -1.91 -7.92 15.86
C ASP A 72 -2.27 -9.08 14.90
N ALA A 73 -3.39 -8.94 14.20
CA ALA A 73 -3.89 -9.98 13.28
C ALA A 73 -3.04 -10.11 12.02
N TYR A 74 -2.44 -9.02 11.52
CA TYR A 74 -1.59 -9.04 10.33
C TYR A 74 -0.26 -9.74 10.62
N SER A 75 0.32 -9.49 11.79
CA SER A 75 1.52 -10.19 12.28
C SER A 75 1.28 -11.70 12.43
N ARG A 76 0.11 -12.11 12.94
CA ARG A 76 -0.29 -13.52 12.97
C ARG A 76 -0.43 -14.12 11.59
N ALA A 77 -1.09 -13.41 10.67
CA ALA A 77 -1.36 -13.93 9.35
C ALA A 77 -0.09 -14.08 8.49
N GLN A 78 0.89 -13.19 8.66
CA GLN A 78 2.18 -13.33 7.97
C GLN A 78 3.10 -14.39 8.62
N GLY A 79 2.73 -14.91 9.78
CA GLY A 79 3.45 -15.98 10.49
C GLY A 79 4.52 -15.51 11.49
N THR A 80 4.54 -14.24 11.89
CA THR A 80 5.54 -13.69 12.82
C THR A 80 4.95 -12.92 14.00
N PRO A 81 3.94 -13.45 14.72
CA PRO A 81 3.37 -12.74 15.87
C PRO A 81 4.40 -12.52 16.98
N ARG A 82 4.25 -11.41 17.70
CA ARG A 82 5.02 -11.04 18.89
C ARG A 82 4.10 -10.75 20.06
N ASP A 83 4.62 -10.86 21.28
CA ASP A 83 3.89 -10.45 22.48
C ASP A 83 4.13 -8.96 22.79
N GLU A 84 5.29 -8.45 22.36
CA GLU A 84 5.68 -7.04 22.44
C GLU A 84 4.92 -6.17 21.42
N PRO A 85 4.71 -4.87 21.69
CA PRO A 85 4.08 -3.96 20.73
C PRO A 85 4.88 -3.85 19.43
N GLY A 86 4.19 -3.73 18.29
CA GLY A 86 4.79 -3.62 16.97
C GLY A 86 4.39 -2.34 16.24
N ALA A 87 4.46 -2.39 14.91
CA ALA A 87 4.20 -1.26 14.04
C ALA A 87 2.80 -0.66 14.20
N LEU A 88 1.78 -1.48 14.44
CA LEU A 88 0.40 -0.98 14.55
C LEU A 88 0.18 -0.25 15.88
N GLU A 89 0.75 -0.75 16.97
CA GLU A 89 0.76 -0.05 18.25
C GLU A 89 1.56 1.26 18.17
N ALA A 90 2.58 1.32 17.31
CA ALA A 90 3.36 2.54 17.04
C ALA A 90 2.64 3.55 16.12
N ARG A 91 1.45 3.21 15.59
CA ARG A 91 0.78 3.96 14.50
C ARG A 91 1.65 4.10 13.25
N GLY A 92 2.46 3.09 12.94
CA GLY A 92 3.34 3.06 11.78
C GLY A 92 2.58 3.11 10.45
N ASP A 93 1.37 2.56 10.39
CA ASP A 93 0.51 2.64 9.21
C ASP A 93 0.01 4.08 8.97
N ASP A 94 -0.43 4.77 10.02
CA ASP A 94 -0.80 6.19 9.94
C ASP A 94 0.39 7.06 9.54
N PHE A 95 1.58 6.80 10.12
CA PHE A 95 2.81 7.50 9.75
C PHE A 95 3.13 7.32 8.26
N MET A 96 3.05 6.08 7.75
CA MET A 96 3.35 5.77 6.35
C MET A 96 2.38 6.48 5.41
N ILE A 97 1.08 6.44 5.69
CA ILE A 97 0.06 7.13 4.89
C ILE A 97 0.32 8.64 4.90
N ALA A 98 0.51 9.23 6.08
CA ALA A 98 0.79 10.67 6.20
C ALA A 98 2.10 11.08 5.50
N SER A 99 3.12 10.22 5.53
CA SER A 99 4.41 10.48 4.88
C SER A 99 4.31 10.39 3.35
N LEU A 100 3.66 9.35 2.83
CA LEU A 100 3.47 9.17 1.40
C LEU A 100 2.58 10.27 0.81
N ASP A 101 1.48 10.61 1.48
CA ASP A 101 0.50 11.56 0.95
C ASP A 101 0.88 13.02 1.22
N GLY A 102 1.65 13.29 2.28
CA GLY A 102 1.99 14.65 2.72
C GLY A 102 3.42 15.10 2.42
N PHE A 103 4.40 14.20 2.35
CA PHE A 103 5.82 14.56 2.28
C PHE A 103 6.51 14.19 0.96
N VAL A 104 5.96 13.24 0.19
CA VAL A 104 6.50 12.92 -1.13
C VAL A 104 5.70 13.71 -2.17
N PRO A 105 6.25 14.81 -2.73
CA PRO A 105 5.61 15.45 -3.87
C PRO A 105 5.70 14.49 -5.06
N PHE A 106 4.68 13.66 -5.23
CA PHE A 106 4.53 12.82 -6.42
C PHE A 106 3.82 13.67 -7.48
N PRO A 107 4.50 14.10 -8.55
CA PRO A 107 3.85 14.93 -9.57
C PRO A 107 2.64 14.20 -10.14
N ASP A 108 1.51 14.88 -10.31
CA ASP A 108 0.28 14.29 -10.86
C ASP A 108 0.52 13.68 -12.25
N GLN A 109 1.50 14.24 -12.99
CA GLN A 109 2.00 13.75 -14.27
C GLN A 109 2.62 12.34 -14.21
N LEU A 110 3.02 11.89 -13.01
CA LEU A 110 3.55 10.55 -12.72
C LEU A 110 2.51 9.66 -12.01
N ALA A 111 1.70 10.24 -11.12
CA ALA A 111 0.62 9.55 -10.40
C ALA A 111 -0.40 8.96 -11.36
N THR A 112 -0.83 9.79 -12.31
CA THR A 112 -1.95 9.50 -13.21
C THR A 112 -1.68 8.30 -14.13
N PRO A 113 -0.56 8.26 -14.88
CA PRO A 113 -0.32 7.14 -15.79
C PRO A 113 -0.01 5.84 -15.05
N LEU A 114 0.63 5.94 -13.88
CA LEU A 114 0.94 4.79 -13.05
C LEU A 114 -0.32 4.19 -12.42
N ALA A 115 -1.22 5.03 -11.89
CA ALA A 115 -2.51 4.60 -11.38
C ALA A 115 -3.38 3.96 -12.48
N ALA A 116 -3.40 4.52 -13.69
CA ALA A 116 -4.13 3.94 -14.83
C ALA A 116 -3.57 2.57 -15.25
N ALA A 117 -2.24 2.43 -15.33
CA ALA A 117 -1.59 1.16 -15.65
C ALA A 117 -1.84 0.10 -14.58
N LEU A 118 -1.75 0.49 -13.29
CA LEU A 118 -2.03 -0.38 -12.17
C LEU A 118 -3.52 -0.76 -12.10
N SER A 119 -4.43 0.14 -12.45
CA SER A 119 -5.84 -0.18 -12.50
C SER A 119 -6.14 -1.26 -13.53
N THR A 120 -5.62 -1.09 -14.74
CA THR A 120 -5.78 -2.07 -15.83
C THR A 120 -5.27 -3.44 -15.39
N ALA A 121 -4.11 -3.46 -14.71
CA ALA A 121 -3.57 -4.69 -14.15
C ALA A 121 -4.45 -5.29 -13.07
N VAL A 122 -4.99 -4.48 -12.16
CA VAL A 122 -5.87 -4.93 -11.08
C VAL A 122 -7.20 -5.48 -11.60
N ASP A 123 -7.77 -4.88 -12.65
CA ASP A 123 -8.99 -5.37 -13.27
C ASP A 123 -8.79 -6.68 -14.02
N ASP A 124 -7.65 -6.84 -14.71
CA ASP A 124 -7.25 -8.12 -15.30
C ASP A 124 -7.08 -9.23 -14.23
N ILE A 125 -6.70 -8.84 -13.01
CA ILE A 125 -6.55 -9.71 -11.84
C ILE A 125 -7.91 -10.00 -11.16
N GLY A 126 -8.91 -9.14 -11.35
CA GLY A 126 -10.26 -9.30 -10.83
C GLY A 126 -10.37 -9.11 -9.31
N LEU A 127 -9.71 -8.10 -8.74
CA LEU A 127 -9.82 -7.81 -7.30
C LEU A 127 -11.25 -7.42 -6.92
N PRO A 128 -11.98 -8.25 -6.13
CA PRO A 128 -13.33 -7.92 -5.76
C PRO A 128 -13.33 -6.81 -4.71
N LEU A 129 -13.98 -5.68 -5.02
CA LEU A 129 -14.29 -4.68 -4.00
C LEU A 129 -15.31 -5.27 -3.01
N PRO A 130 -15.11 -5.13 -1.69
CA PRO A 130 -15.98 -5.74 -0.69
C PRO A 130 -17.43 -5.22 -0.81
N PRO A 131 -18.45 -6.11 -0.94
CA PRO A 131 -19.83 -5.71 -1.19
C PRO A 131 -20.51 -4.98 -0.01
N GLY A 132 -19.87 -4.94 1.18
CA GLY A 132 -20.37 -4.25 2.37
C GLY A 132 -19.85 -2.82 2.55
N LEU A 133 -18.87 -2.39 1.74
CA LEU A 133 -18.30 -1.04 1.75
C LEU A 133 -18.83 -0.16 0.60
N LEU A 134 -19.48 -0.79 -0.38
CA LEU A 134 -20.21 -0.11 -1.43
C LEU A 134 -21.65 0.17 -0.94
N PRO A 135 -22.14 1.41 -0.99
CA PRO A 135 -23.55 1.71 -0.77
C PRO A 135 -24.48 0.76 -1.55
N PRO A 136 -25.70 0.46 -1.09
CA PRO A 136 -26.62 -0.47 -1.76
C PRO A 136 -27.14 0.00 -3.14
N LEU A 137 -26.60 1.09 -3.68
CA LEU A 137 -26.98 1.71 -4.96
C LEU A 137 -26.12 1.29 -6.16
N PHE A 138 -25.06 0.50 -5.97
CA PHE A 138 -24.13 0.13 -7.05
C PHE A 138 -24.61 -1.12 -7.81
N PRO A 139 -24.75 -1.07 -9.14
CA PRO A 139 -24.84 -2.28 -9.97
C PRO A 139 -23.53 -3.09 -9.87
N PRO A 140 -23.56 -4.43 -9.99
CA PRO A 140 -22.39 -5.31 -9.86
C PRO A 140 -21.38 -5.23 -11.02
N VAL A 141 -21.24 -4.08 -11.69
CA VAL A 141 -20.57 -3.94 -13.01
C VAL A 141 -19.47 -2.87 -13.01
N TRP A 142 -19.11 -2.32 -11.85
CA TRP A 142 -18.08 -1.28 -11.76
C TRP A 142 -16.74 -1.90 -11.36
N THR A 143 -15.77 -1.77 -12.26
CA THR A 143 -14.38 -2.20 -12.12
C THR A 143 -13.52 -1.03 -11.61
N LEU A 144 -12.32 -1.31 -11.08
CA LEU A 144 -11.47 -0.32 -10.42
C LEU A 144 -10.98 0.76 -11.41
N ASP A 145 -10.80 0.39 -12.69
CA ASP A 145 -10.47 1.26 -13.83
C ASP A 145 -11.42 2.43 -13.98
N GLN A 146 -12.72 2.17 -13.95
CA GLN A 146 -13.74 3.20 -14.15
C GLN A 146 -13.71 4.23 -13.02
N VAL A 147 -13.33 3.80 -11.82
CA VAL A 147 -13.21 4.67 -10.65
C VAL A 147 -11.95 5.52 -10.71
N LEU A 148 -10.81 4.91 -11.04
CA LEU A 148 -9.54 5.61 -11.13
C LEU A 148 -9.51 6.56 -12.34
N GLN A 149 -10.06 6.16 -13.48
CA GLN A 149 -10.14 7.02 -14.64
C GLN A 149 -10.98 8.28 -14.36
N GLU A 150 -12.11 8.16 -13.67
CA GLU A 150 -12.94 9.31 -13.30
C GLU A 150 -12.24 10.22 -12.28
N LEU A 151 -11.52 9.66 -11.30
CA LEU A 151 -10.69 10.44 -10.36
C LEU A 151 -9.66 11.30 -11.10
N LEU A 152 -9.03 10.71 -12.12
CA LEU A 152 -8.02 11.35 -12.95
C LEU A 152 -8.59 12.41 -13.89
N GLU A 153 -9.80 12.18 -14.43
CA GLU A 153 -10.51 13.14 -15.28
C GLU A 153 -11.00 14.38 -14.50
N ASN A 154 -11.08 14.31 -13.16
CA ASN A 154 -11.53 15.41 -12.29
C ASN A 154 -10.38 16.26 -11.69
N ASP A 155 -9.15 16.16 -12.19
CA ASP A 155 -7.96 16.89 -11.69
C ASP A 155 -7.70 16.67 -10.17
N GLU A 156 -8.11 15.53 -9.61
CA GLU A 156 -7.83 15.21 -8.22
C GLU A 156 -6.44 14.57 -8.07
N THR A 157 -5.63 15.11 -7.16
CA THR A 157 -4.32 14.54 -6.80
C THR A 157 -4.53 13.17 -6.14
N LEU A 158 -4.07 12.09 -6.78
CA LEU A 158 -4.16 10.76 -6.20
C LEU A 158 -3.17 10.61 -5.02
N PRO A 159 -3.61 10.10 -3.86
CA PRO A 159 -2.71 9.84 -2.75
C PRO A 159 -1.68 8.78 -3.16
N LEU A 160 -0.40 9.04 -2.89
CA LEU A 160 0.68 8.11 -3.22
C LEU A 160 0.53 6.79 -2.45
N SER A 161 -0.05 6.83 -1.25
CA SER A 161 -0.38 5.63 -0.47
C SER A 161 -1.26 4.64 -1.25
N LEU A 162 -2.21 5.14 -2.05
CA LEU A 162 -3.06 4.32 -2.91
C LEU A 162 -2.26 3.71 -4.06
N VAL A 163 -1.42 4.49 -4.73
CA VAL A 163 -0.58 4.01 -5.84
C VAL A 163 0.36 2.89 -5.36
N VAL A 164 0.99 3.09 -4.21
CA VAL A 164 1.84 2.08 -3.55
C VAL A 164 1.02 0.83 -3.22
N ALA A 165 -0.18 1.00 -2.65
CA ALA A 165 -1.02 -0.14 -2.31
C ALA A 165 -1.43 -0.97 -3.53
N LEU A 166 -1.80 -0.32 -4.63
CA LEU A 166 -2.14 -1.01 -5.88
C LEU A 166 -0.94 -1.78 -6.43
N LEU A 167 0.25 -1.16 -6.46
CA LEU A 167 1.48 -1.82 -6.89
C LEU A 167 1.77 -3.07 -6.05
N LEU A 168 1.75 -2.94 -4.72
CA LEU A 168 2.00 -4.06 -3.81
C LEU A 168 0.98 -5.19 -3.98
N ASN A 169 -0.29 -4.86 -4.23
CA ASN A 169 -1.33 -5.86 -4.47
C ASN A 169 -1.18 -6.57 -5.82
N VAL A 170 -0.78 -5.85 -6.88
CA VAL A 170 -0.44 -6.47 -8.17
C VAL A 170 0.69 -7.48 -7.98
N VAL A 171 1.80 -7.07 -7.38
CA VAL A 171 2.96 -7.94 -7.16
C VAL A 171 2.60 -9.12 -6.24
N ALA A 172 1.78 -8.89 -5.21
CA ALA A 172 1.33 -9.95 -4.33
C ALA A 172 0.60 -11.08 -5.07
N THR A 173 -0.22 -10.74 -6.06
CA THR A 173 -0.96 -11.75 -6.85
C THR A 173 -0.06 -12.49 -7.85
N GLN A 174 1.06 -11.90 -8.26
CA GLN A 174 2.10 -12.59 -9.03
C GLN A 174 2.84 -13.62 -8.17
N VAL A 175 3.11 -13.29 -6.91
CA VAL A 175 3.75 -14.20 -5.94
C VAL A 175 2.79 -15.32 -5.54
N ASN A 176 1.57 -14.98 -5.14
CA ASN A 176 0.56 -15.94 -4.73
C ASN A 176 -0.83 -15.55 -5.27
N PRO A 177 -1.30 -16.17 -6.35
CA PRO A 177 -2.64 -15.92 -6.90
C PRO A 177 -3.79 -16.30 -5.95
N LEU A 178 -3.55 -17.14 -4.93
CA LEU A 178 -4.58 -17.50 -3.94
C LEU A 178 -4.78 -16.37 -2.92
N ALA A 179 -3.86 -15.42 -2.82
CA ALA A 179 -3.99 -14.23 -1.98
C ALA A 179 -5.14 -13.32 -2.40
N LEU A 180 -5.82 -13.58 -3.53
CA LEU A 180 -7.08 -12.93 -3.93
C LEU A 180 -8.24 -13.20 -2.98
N ASN A 181 -8.18 -14.28 -2.20
CA ASN A 181 -9.18 -14.61 -1.20
C ASN A 181 -8.51 -14.71 0.17
N GLY A 182 -9.10 -14.09 1.20
CA GLY A 182 -8.54 -14.15 2.54
C GLY A 182 -9.21 -13.21 3.54
N PRO A 183 -8.71 -13.18 4.78
CA PRO A 183 -9.34 -12.48 5.89
C PRO A 183 -9.18 -10.96 5.85
N PHE A 184 -8.15 -10.44 5.17
CA PHE A 184 -7.93 -8.99 4.98
C PHE A 184 -8.50 -8.51 3.67
N LEU A 185 -8.53 -7.20 3.42
CA LEU A 185 -9.07 -6.65 2.18
C LEU A 185 -8.11 -6.83 1.01
N SER A 186 -6.83 -6.69 1.26
CA SER A 186 -5.79 -6.59 0.24
C SER A 186 -4.96 -7.88 0.11
N PRO A 187 -4.64 -8.32 -1.12
CA PRO A 187 -3.77 -9.48 -1.34
C PRO A 187 -2.43 -9.40 -0.62
N PHE A 188 -1.77 -8.23 -0.63
CA PHE A 188 -0.46 -8.08 -0.01
C PHE A 188 -0.51 -8.31 1.50
N ALA A 189 -1.56 -7.84 2.18
CA ALA A 189 -1.75 -8.06 3.62
C ALA A 189 -1.97 -9.54 3.99
N ARG A 190 -2.40 -10.37 3.03
CA ARG A 190 -2.66 -11.80 3.22
C ARG A 190 -1.43 -12.68 3.02
N LEU A 191 -0.32 -12.13 2.52
CA LEU A 191 0.91 -12.87 2.29
C LEU A 191 1.61 -13.25 3.60
N SER A 192 2.24 -14.43 3.60
CA SER A 192 3.27 -14.79 4.58
C SER A 192 4.50 -13.90 4.47
N LEU A 193 5.33 -13.85 5.51
CA LEU A 193 6.57 -13.06 5.47
C LEU A 193 7.48 -13.49 4.30
N GLU A 194 7.60 -14.79 4.04
CA GLU A 194 8.39 -15.32 2.92
C GLU A 194 7.86 -14.82 1.56
N GLU A 195 6.54 -14.83 1.38
CA GLU A 195 5.91 -14.31 0.16
C GLU A 195 6.06 -12.80 0.03
N LYS A 196 5.99 -12.04 1.13
CA LYS A 196 6.27 -10.60 1.11
C LYS A 196 7.72 -10.32 0.72
N CYS A 197 8.69 -11.06 1.27
CA CYS A 197 10.08 -10.96 0.83
C CYS A 197 10.20 -11.24 -0.68
N ARG A 198 9.51 -12.28 -1.17
CA ARG A 198 9.50 -12.57 -2.61
C ARG A 198 8.88 -11.45 -3.44
N ALA A 199 7.83 -10.79 -2.94
CA ALA A 199 7.25 -9.62 -3.62
C ALA A 199 8.26 -8.45 -3.70
N PHE A 200 9.02 -8.20 -2.64
CA PHE A 200 10.08 -7.19 -2.63
C PHE A 200 11.24 -7.56 -3.58
N GLU A 201 11.60 -8.84 -3.68
CA GLU A 201 12.58 -9.30 -4.68
C GLU A 201 12.14 -9.00 -6.12
N LEU A 202 10.83 -9.10 -6.42
CA LEU A 202 10.30 -8.73 -7.74
C LEU A 202 10.35 -7.22 -8.00
N LEU A 203 10.13 -6.40 -6.96
CA LEU A 203 10.23 -4.94 -7.06
C LEU A 203 11.68 -4.46 -7.24
N GLU A 204 12.63 -5.11 -6.57
CA GLU A 204 14.06 -4.75 -6.64
C GLU A 204 14.76 -5.33 -7.88
N GLY A 205 14.24 -6.42 -8.42
CA GLY A 205 14.79 -7.14 -9.56
C GLY A 205 14.37 -6.58 -10.92
N PRO A 206 15.02 -7.02 -12.02
CA PRO A 206 14.59 -6.73 -13.37
C PRO A 206 13.44 -7.68 -13.78
N ASP A 207 12.29 -7.57 -13.11
CA ASP A 207 11.11 -8.34 -13.51
C ASP A 207 10.55 -7.77 -14.82
N ALA A 208 10.74 -8.52 -15.91
CA ALA A 208 10.35 -8.07 -17.25
C ALA A 208 8.83 -7.95 -17.43
N ASP A 209 8.04 -8.72 -16.69
CA ASP A 209 6.58 -8.71 -16.79
C ASP A 209 6.00 -7.50 -16.04
N LEU A 210 6.52 -7.20 -14.84
CA LEU A 210 6.18 -5.98 -14.09
C LEU A 210 6.64 -4.72 -14.83
N VAL A 211 7.87 -4.73 -15.36
CA VAL A 211 8.37 -3.62 -16.17
C VAL A 211 7.50 -3.45 -17.42
N ALA A 212 7.20 -4.50 -18.18
CA ALA A 212 6.37 -4.39 -19.38
C ALA A 212 4.95 -3.89 -19.09
N LEU A 213 4.36 -4.32 -17.96
CA LEU A 213 3.04 -3.88 -17.51
C LEU A 213 3.00 -2.37 -17.24
N LEU A 214 4.05 -1.84 -16.61
CA LEU A 214 4.15 -0.42 -16.28
C LEU A 214 4.67 0.44 -17.45
N ASP A 215 5.56 -0.10 -18.28
CA ASP A 215 6.21 0.58 -19.41
C ASP A 215 5.21 0.97 -20.51
N ALA A 216 4.14 0.19 -20.69
CA ALA A 216 3.08 0.48 -21.65
C ALA A 216 2.32 1.80 -21.39
N GLY A 217 2.33 2.30 -20.14
CA GLY A 217 1.58 3.49 -19.73
C GLY A 217 2.41 4.75 -19.48
N LEU A 218 3.74 4.66 -19.39
CA LEU A 218 4.58 5.77 -18.90
C LEU A 218 5.14 6.67 -20.02
N PRO A 219 5.28 7.99 -19.81
CA PRO A 219 6.00 8.87 -20.73
C PRO A 219 7.53 8.75 -20.57
N GLU A 220 8.30 9.06 -21.62
CA GLU A 220 9.76 9.23 -21.51
C GLU A 220 10.09 10.50 -20.68
N PRO A 221 11.15 10.51 -19.84
CA PRO A 221 12.24 9.52 -19.73
C PRO A 221 12.00 8.37 -18.73
N LEU A 222 10.81 8.27 -18.13
CA LEU A 222 10.56 7.39 -16.98
C LEU A 222 10.65 5.91 -17.33
N ARG A 223 10.25 5.55 -18.56
CA ARG A 223 10.39 4.19 -19.10
C ARG A 223 11.81 3.67 -18.90
N SER A 224 12.80 4.50 -19.26
CA SER A 224 14.21 4.15 -19.13
C SER A 224 14.72 4.02 -17.68
N SER A 225 13.99 4.61 -16.71
CA SER A 225 14.39 4.69 -15.30
C SER A 225 13.54 3.84 -14.36
N ILE A 226 12.54 3.11 -14.89
CA ILE A 226 11.52 2.44 -14.08
C ILE A 226 12.08 1.38 -13.13
N SER A 227 13.05 0.58 -13.60
CA SER A 227 13.70 -0.42 -12.75
C SER A 227 14.46 0.22 -11.59
N GLY A 228 15.11 1.37 -11.82
CA GLY A 228 15.78 2.13 -10.78
C GLY A 228 14.78 2.72 -9.77
N LEU A 229 13.65 3.23 -10.26
CA LEU A 229 12.59 3.78 -9.43
C LEU A 229 11.91 2.72 -8.56
N LEU A 230 11.61 1.54 -9.10
CA LEU A 230 11.03 0.42 -8.35
C LEU A 230 11.97 -0.06 -7.26
N ARG A 231 13.27 -0.18 -7.56
CA ARG A 231 14.28 -0.55 -6.56
C ARG A 231 14.42 0.49 -5.45
N PHE A 232 14.42 1.78 -5.81
CA PHE A 232 14.43 2.87 -4.83
C PHE A 232 13.17 2.83 -3.96
N LEU A 233 12.00 2.66 -4.58
CA LEU A 233 10.72 2.59 -3.88
C LEU A 233 10.67 1.41 -2.91
N ALA A 234 11.09 0.22 -3.32
CA ALA A 234 11.14 -0.96 -2.47
C ALA A 234 11.98 -0.71 -1.20
N GLY A 235 13.21 -0.21 -1.36
CA GLY A 235 14.05 0.13 -0.22
C GLY A 235 13.42 1.20 0.69
N ALA A 236 12.94 2.29 0.08
CA ALA A 236 12.30 3.37 0.81
C ALA A 236 11.08 2.90 1.62
N LEU A 237 10.23 2.03 1.05
CA LEU A 237 9.05 1.51 1.76
C LEU A 237 9.43 0.75 3.04
N LEU A 238 10.50 -0.05 3.02
CA LEU A 238 10.98 -0.75 4.20
C LEU A 238 11.63 0.22 5.20
N GLU A 239 12.44 1.16 4.73
CA GLU A 239 13.10 2.17 5.56
C GLU A 239 12.09 3.06 6.29
N PHE A 240 11.12 3.63 5.56
CA PHE A 240 10.09 4.48 6.16
C PHE A 240 9.15 3.68 7.08
N SER A 241 8.85 2.42 6.77
CA SER A 241 8.07 1.56 7.68
C SER A 241 8.83 1.30 8.98
N THR A 242 10.14 1.08 8.89
CA THR A 242 11.01 0.92 10.07
C THR A 242 11.02 2.21 10.88
N PHE A 243 11.28 3.34 10.22
CA PHE A 243 11.35 4.65 10.84
C PHE A 243 10.04 5.00 11.54
N GLY A 244 8.90 4.80 10.88
CA GLY A 244 7.57 5.02 11.45
C GLY A 244 7.25 4.16 12.66
N SER A 245 7.82 2.95 12.73
CA SER A 245 7.61 2.04 13.86
C SER A 245 8.50 2.36 15.06
N TYR A 246 9.67 2.97 14.82
CA TYR A 246 10.70 3.22 15.84
C TYR A 246 10.83 4.69 16.27
N ASN A 247 10.00 5.59 15.73
CA ASN A 247 10.02 7.01 16.07
C ASN A 247 8.89 7.40 17.05
N GLU A 248 8.87 8.67 17.41
CA GLU A 248 7.93 9.28 18.37
C GLU A 248 6.64 9.79 17.71
N TRP A 249 6.48 9.70 16.39
CA TRP A 249 5.39 10.34 15.66
C TRP A 249 4.01 9.89 16.14
N GLY A 250 3.88 8.60 16.50
CA GLY A 250 2.63 8.02 17.02
C GLY A 250 2.20 8.55 18.39
N VAL A 251 3.10 9.19 19.14
CA VAL A 251 2.85 9.61 20.53
C VAL A 251 3.24 11.07 20.78
N TYR A 252 3.71 11.79 19.76
CA TYR A 252 4.06 13.20 19.88
C TYR A 252 2.82 14.10 19.75
N ASP A 253 2.53 14.88 20.80
CA ASP A 253 1.57 15.96 20.75
C ASP A 253 2.27 17.25 20.27
N GLY A 254 2.01 17.64 19.03
CA GLY A 254 2.60 18.85 18.44
C GLY A 254 2.13 20.17 19.07
N ALA A 255 0.98 20.19 19.76
CA ALA A 255 0.48 21.38 20.43
C ALA A 255 1.16 21.58 21.79
N ALA A 256 1.24 20.51 22.59
CA ALA A 256 1.95 20.51 23.87
C ALA A 256 3.48 20.45 23.72
N ARG A 257 3.96 19.97 22.57
CA ARG A 257 5.37 19.61 22.29
C ARG A 257 5.92 18.54 23.23
N GLU A 258 5.06 17.62 23.64
CA GLU A 258 5.37 16.56 24.59
C GLU A 258 5.04 15.17 24.03
N LEU A 259 5.59 14.13 24.63
CA LEU A 259 5.22 12.75 24.35
C LEU A 259 4.06 12.35 25.26
N THR A 260 2.95 11.88 24.68
CA THR A 260 1.76 11.46 25.44
C THR A 260 1.93 10.07 26.06
N ASP A 261 2.80 9.26 25.48
CA ASP A 261 3.09 7.89 25.89
C ASP A 261 4.53 7.52 25.54
N ARG A 262 5.00 6.39 26.09
CA ARG A 262 6.33 5.85 25.77
C ARG A 262 6.35 5.27 24.35
N PRO A 263 7.21 5.76 23.44
CA PRO A 263 7.29 5.26 22.06
C PRO A 263 7.60 3.76 22.00
N VAL A 264 6.99 3.05 21.05
CA VAL A 264 7.21 1.60 20.86
C VAL A 264 8.69 1.30 20.56
N GLY A 265 9.33 2.11 19.71
CA GLY A 265 10.76 1.96 19.42
C GLY A 265 11.66 2.01 20.67
N TRP A 266 11.28 2.80 21.68
CA TRP A 266 12.02 2.90 22.94
C TRP A 266 11.77 1.70 23.86
N GLN A 267 10.57 1.12 23.81
CA GLN A 267 10.24 -0.10 24.53
C GLN A 267 11.03 -1.29 23.96
N LEU A 268 11.01 -1.44 22.62
CA LEU A 268 11.69 -2.55 21.93
C LEU A 268 13.22 -2.49 22.02
N SER A 269 13.80 -1.29 22.00
CA SER A 269 15.25 -1.10 22.11
C SER A 269 15.76 -1.02 23.55
N GLY A 270 14.86 -0.92 24.54
CA GLY A 270 15.23 -0.68 25.94
C GLY A 270 15.82 0.72 26.17
N TYR A 271 15.62 1.65 25.23
CA TYR A 271 16.15 3.00 25.30
C TYR A 271 15.50 3.79 26.44
N GLN A 272 16.30 4.20 27.43
CA GLN A 272 15.87 5.05 28.55
C GLN A 272 14.64 4.49 29.32
N PRO A 273 14.77 3.36 30.03
CA PRO A 273 13.65 2.71 30.72
C PRO A 273 12.96 3.60 31.75
N ASP A 274 13.69 4.57 32.32
CA ASP A 274 13.22 5.47 33.37
C ASP A 274 12.69 6.83 32.86
N GLY A 275 12.54 7.00 31.55
CA GLY A 275 11.99 8.22 30.92
C GLY A 275 13.03 9.08 30.20
N VAL A 276 12.60 10.23 29.68
CA VAL A 276 13.45 11.14 28.89
C VAL A 276 14.64 11.60 29.72
N VAL A 277 15.86 11.41 29.20
CA VAL A 277 17.07 11.96 29.83
C VAL A 277 17.15 13.45 29.52
N ASP A 278 16.92 14.29 30.53
CA ASP A 278 17.07 15.75 30.47
C ASP A 278 18.56 16.14 30.44
N GLY A 279 19.22 15.82 29.33
CA GLY A 279 20.65 16.00 29.19
C GLY A 279 21.48 15.03 30.04
N TRP A 280 22.77 14.94 29.72
CA TRP A 280 23.71 14.20 30.55
C TRP A 280 24.39 15.17 31.51
N ASP A 281 24.62 14.74 32.75
CA ASP A 281 25.36 15.53 33.74
C ASP A 281 26.72 16.01 33.19
N ASP A 282 27.32 15.25 32.27
CA ASP A 282 28.55 15.57 31.55
C ASP A 282 28.50 16.90 30.75
N PHE A 283 27.29 17.40 30.45
CA PHE A 283 27.09 18.67 29.73
C PHE A 283 26.74 19.86 30.63
N ILE A 284 26.58 19.65 31.95
CA ILE A 284 26.38 20.73 32.91
C ILE A 284 27.62 21.63 32.91
N GLY A 285 27.44 22.91 32.59
CA GLY A 285 28.50 23.90 32.52
C GLY A 285 29.30 23.92 31.20
N TYR A 286 29.03 23.00 30.26
CA TYR A 286 29.75 22.92 28.98
C TYR A 286 29.52 24.17 28.11
N TYR A 287 28.26 24.63 28.03
CA TYR A 287 27.90 25.83 27.29
C TYR A 287 27.77 27.03 28.25
N GLU A 288 28.71 27.97 28.14
CA GLU A 288 28.73 29.23 28.91
C GLU A 288 28.66 29.07 30.44
N GLY A 289 29.02 27.90 30.99
CA GLY A 289 28.89 27.63 32.43
C GLY A 289 27.45 27.48 32.92
N ARG A 290 26.47 27.28 32.01
CA ARG A 290 25.06 27.10 32.37
C ARG A 290 24.85 25.76 33.06
N THR A 291 24.16 25.79 34.20
CA THR A 291 23.82 24.60 35.00
C THR A 291 22.36 24.20 34.92
N GLU A 292 21.53 25.02 34.29
CA GLU A 292 20.10 24.80 34.06
C GLU A 292 19.65 25.51 32.77
N VAL A 293 18.50 25.09 32.23
CA VAL A 293 17.84 25.75 31.09
C VAL A 293 16.65 26.53 31.64
N GLU A 294 16.61 27.85 31.43
CA GLU A 294 15.42 28.65 31.76
C GLU A 294 14.24 28.23 30.85
N ALA A 295 13.11 27.92 31.47
CA ALA A 295 11.87 27.51 30.80
C ALA A 295 11.18 28.66 30.04
#